data_AF-A0A5Q4F5B8-F1
#
_entry.id   AF-A0A5Q4F5B8-F1
#
_cell.length_a   1.000
_cell.length_b   1.000
_cell.length_c   1.000
_cell.angle_alpha   90.00
_cell.angle_beta   90.00
_cell.angle_gamma   90.00
#
_symmetry.space_group_name_H-M   'P 1'
#
loop_
_entity.id
_entity.type
_entity.pdbx_description
1 polymer ?
#
loop_
_entity_poly.entity_id
_entity_poly.type
_entity_poly.pdbx_seq_one_letter_code
_entity_poly.pdbx_strand_id
1 'polypeptide(L)'
;MKIKILILAILPLLLVGCDIFDEGDTRKTYDGPPVLGFFPLQQEAPLAAGVATVEVQLIGEQRGQALPVNFEVDGGSTAQAGVHYNVATASPVSIEAGTSTVNVVIQLIGGSLEAGQEVRLTLTLLGGDGVEASPNLASSNIFIRG
;
A
#
# COMPACT_ATOMS: atom_id res chain seq x y z
N MET A 1 -11.90 37.81 -54.15
CA MET A 1 -10.83 36.78 -54.11
C MET A 1 -9.94 36.91 -52.87
N LYS A 2 -10.51 37.06 -51.66
CA LYS A 2 -9.72 37.31 -50.41
C LYS A 2 -10.18 36.49 -49.19
N ILE A 3 -11.34 35.84 -49.25
CA ILE A 3 -11.88 35.01 -48.15
C ILE A 3 -11.36 33.56 -48.17
N LYS A 4 -10.98 33.05 -49.36
CA LYS A 4 -10.49 31.65 -49.50
C LYS A 4 -9.09 31.42 -48.93
N ILE A 5 -8.28 32.47 -48.77
CA ILE A 5 -6.91 32.36 -48.24
C ILE A 5 -6.90 32.33 -46.71
N LEU A 6 -7.90 32.94 -46.05
CA LEU A 6 -7.98 32.99 -44.59
C LEU A 6 -8.36 31.63 -43.96
N ILE A 7 -9.18 30.83 -44.65
CA ILE A 7 -9.60 29.50 -44.18
C ILE A 7 -8.46 28.48 -44.29
N LEU A 8 -7.59 28.62 -45.30
CA LEU A 8 -6.48 27.69 -45.53
C LEU A 8 -5.34 27.87 -44.50
N ALA A 9 -5.23 29.03 -43.87
CA ALA A 9 -4.21 29.32 -42.86
C ALA A 9 -4.64 28.93 -41.42
N ILE A 10 -5.94 28.74 -41.17
CA ILE A 10 -6.49 28.34 -39.86
C ILE A 10 -6.60 26.81 -39.75
N LEU A 11 -6.76 26.11 -40.87
CA LEU A 11 -6.90 24.66 -40.94
C LEU A 11 -5.69 23.84 -40.37
N PRO A 12 -4.42 24.25 -40.53
CA PRO A 12 -3.31 23.55 -39.87
C PRO A 12 -3.22 23.85 -38.37
N LEU A 13 -3.80 24.96 -37.89
CA LEU A 13 -3.84 25.30 -36.46
C LEU A 13 -4.87 24.43 -35.70
N LEU A 14 -5.89 23.92 -36.38
CA LEU A 14 -6.91 23.02 -35.83
C LEU A 14 -6.44 21.55 -35.71
N LEU A 15 -5.29 21.20 -36.30
CA LEU A 15 -4.72 19.84 -36.25
C LEU A 15 -3.65 19.68 -35.16
N VAL A 16 -3.29 20.74 -34.42
CA VAL A 16 -2.34 20.71 -33.29
C VAL A 16 -3.05 20.49 -31.94
N GLY A 17 -4.32 20.08 -31.97
CA GLY A 17 -5.21 20.11 -30.81
C GLY A 17 -5.19 18.91 -29.87
N CYS A 18 -4.30 17.92 -30.02
CA CYS A 18 -4.42 16.67 -29.24
C CYS A 18 -3.22 16.24 -28.41
N ASP A 19 -2.09 16.95 -28.42
CA ASP A 19 -0.86 16.50 -27.72
C ASP A 19 -0.25 17.56 -26.78
N ILE A 20 -0.95 18.69 -26.58
CA ILE A 20 -0.51 19.79 -25.71
C ILE A 20 -1.23 19.82 -24.35
N PHE A 21 -2.22 18.95 -24.16
CA PHE A 21 -2.86 18.73 -22.87
C PHE A 21 -2.09 17.64 -22.16
N ASP A 22 -1.11 18.09 -21.39
CA ASP A 22 -0.28 17.33 -20.47
C ASP A 22 -1.01 16.11 -19.90
N GLU A 23 -0.66 14.92 -20.39
CA GLU A 23 -1.22 13.64 -19.95
C GLU A 23 -0.96 13.39 -18.45
N GLY A 24 -0.02 14.15 -17.86
CA GLY A 24 0.32 14.12 -16.44
C GLY A 24 -0.84 14.52 -15.51
N ASP A 25 -1.79 15.35 -15.96
CA ASP A 25 -2.89 15.83 -15.10
C ASP A 25 -4.19 15.02 -15.26
N THR A 26 -4.30 14.22 -16.33
CA THR A 26 -5.46 13.34 -16.58
C THR A 26 -5.24 11.90 -16.13
N ARG A 27 -3.99 11.46 -15.98
CA ARG A 27 -3.64 10.16 -15.41
C ARG A 27 -3.30 10.35 -13.93
N LYS A 28 -4.05 9.70 -13.04
CA LYS A 28 -3.67 9.56 -11.62
C LYS A 28 -2.52 8.55 -11.47
N THR A 29 -1.43 8.77 -12.20
CA THR A 29 -0.22 7.95 -12.15
C THR A 29 0.74 8.53 -11.13
N TYR A 30 1.25 7.66 -10.27
CA TYR A 30 2.32 8.03 -9.35
C TYR A 30 3.62 8.14 -10.13
N ASP A 31 4.19 9.35 -10.18
CA ASP A 31 5.44 9.68 -10.90
C ASP A 31 6.65 9.78 -9.95
N GLY A 32 6.51 9.27 -8.72
CA GLY A 32 7.59 9.19 -7.76
C GLY A 32 8.41 7.90 -7.90
N PRO A 33 9.58 7.81 -7.23
CA PRO A 33 10.29 6.55 -7.12
C PRO A 33 9.40 5.50 -6.43
N PRO A 34 9.45 4.21 -6.84
CA PRO A 34 8.61 3.19 -6.24
C PRO A 34 8.87 3.09 -4.73
N VAL A 35 7.80 2.96 -3.95
CA VAL A 35 7.85 2.84 -2.49
C VAL A 35 6.92 1.75 -1.99
N LEU A 36 7.21 1.21 -0.82
CA LEU A 36 6.36 0.24 -0.13
C LEU A 36 5.47 0.93 0.90
N GLY A 37 4.26 0.43 1.12
CA GLY A 37 3.37 0.93 2.15
C GLY A 37 2.45 -0.16 2.68
N PHE A 38 1.89 0.05 3.87
CA PHE A 38 0.81 -0.76 4.39
C PHE A 38 -0.56 -0.21 4.02
N PHE A 39 -1.55 -1.09 3.94
CA PHE A 39 -2.96 -0.74 3.93
C PHE A 39 -3.80 -1.82 4.62
N PRO A 40 -4.78 -1.46 5.49
CA PRO A 40 -4.96 -0.14 6.06
C PRO A 40 -3.82 0.23 7.04
N LEU A 41 -3.63 1.52 7.31
CA LEU A 41 -2.68 2.00 8.32
C LEU A 41 -3.22 1.87 9.75
N GLN A 42 -4.54 1.76 9.90
CA GLN A 42 -5.22 1.57 11.18
C GLN A 42 -6.43 0.67 10.96
N GLN A 43 -6.63 -0.29 11.86
CA GLN A 43 -7.83 -1.13 11.86
C GLN A 43 -8.18 -1.60 13.28
N GLU A 44 -9.46 -1.84 13.52
CA GLU A 44 -9.93 -2.58 14.70
C GLU A 44 -10.08 -4.06 14.34
N ALA A 45 -9.61 -4.93 15.24
CA ALA A 45 -9.62 -6.37 15.06
C ALA A 45 -10.23 -7.04 16.31
N PRO A 46 -11.53 -7.40 16.29
CA PRO A 46 -12.13 -8.12 17.41
C PRO A 46 -11.53 -9.53 17.48
N LEU A 47 -11.18 -10.01 18.68
CA LEU A 47 -10.66 -11.37 18.88
C LEU A 47 -11.61 -12.44 18.30
N ALA A 48 -12.92 -12.17 18.32
CA ALA A 48 -13.94 -13.03 17.72
C ALA A 48 -13.81 -13.21 16.19
N ALA A 49 -13.10 -12.31 15.49
CA ALA A 49 -12.80 -12.48 14.07
C ALA A 49 -11.76 -13.59 13.81
N GLY A 50 -10.93 -13.92 14.81
CA GLY A 50 -9.89 -14.95 14.73
C GLY A 50 -8.69 -14.60 13.83
N VAL A 51 -8.83 -13.63 12.94
CA VAL A 51 -7.78 -13.19 12.02
C VAL A 51 -7.87 -11.69 11.76
N ALA A 52 -6.71 -11.04 11.66
CA ALA A 52 -6.54 -9.70 11.12
C ALA A 52 -5.59 -9.76 9.93
N THR A 53 -5.79 -8.90 8.93
CA THR A 53 -4.94 -8.86 7.73
C THR A 53 -4.50 -7.43 7.46
N VAL A 54 -3.23 -7.27 7.12
CA VAL A 54 -2.66 -6.01 6.63
C VAL A 54 -2.04 -6.28 5.27
N GLU A 55 -2.38 -5.48 4.28
CA GLU A 55 -1.77 -5.53 2.96
C GLU A 55 -0.45 -4.75 2.94
N VAL A 56 0.56 -5.33 2.32
CA VAL A 56 1.77 -4.64 1.87
C VAL A 56 1.60 -4.34 0.40
N GLN A 57 1.76 -3.09 0.02
CA GLN A 57 1.58 -2.59 -1.33
C GLN A 57 2.86 -1.94 -1.89
N LEU A 58 3.18 -2.27 -3.13
CA LEU A 58 4.12 -1.54 -3.99
C LEU A 58 3.38 -0.39 -4.67
N ILE A 59 3.77 0.83 -4.35
CA ILE A 59 3.26 2.06 -4.94
C ILE A 59 4.24 2.50 -6.01
N GLY A 60 3.86 2.30 -7.26
CA GLY A 60 4.68 2.54 -8.44
C GLY A 60 4.39 1.52 -9.53
N GLU A 61 5.29 1.42 -10.50
CA GLU A 61 5.19 0.41 -11.56
C GLU A 61 5.36 -1.01 -11.02
N GLN A 62 4.60 -1.94 -11.59
CA GLN A 62 4.74 -3.37 -11.28
C GLN A 62 6.09 -3.89 -11.77
N ARG A 63 6.65 -4.86 -11.02
CA ARG A 63 7.94 -5.46 -11.36
C ARG A 63 7.74 -6.77 -12.12
N GLY A 64 8.66 -7.05 -13.04
CA GLY A 64 8.69 -8.34 -13.75
C GLY A 64 9.28 -9.51 -12.94
N GLN A 65 9.67 -9.27 -11.69
CA GLN A 65 10.23 -10.25 -10.76
C GLN A 65 9.59 -10.08 -9.38
N ALA A 66 9.59 -11.14 -8.59
CA ALA A 66 9.11 -11.09 -7.21
C ALA A 66 9.97 -10.12 -6.37
N LEU A 67 9.31 -9.41 -5.45
CA LEU A 67 9.91 -8.43 -4.55
C LEU A 67 9.79 -8.94 -3.09
N PRO A 68 10.87 -9.41 -2.46
CA PRO A 68 10.87 -9.74 -1.05
C PRO A 68 10.83 -8.47 -0.20
N VAL A 69 9.84 -8.37 0.69
CA VAL A 69 9.63 -7.21 1.57
C VAL A 69 9.78 -7.63 3.03
N ASN A 70 10.66 -6.95 3.74
CA ASN A 70 10.85 -7.20 5.17
C ASN A 70 9.88 -6.33 5.97
N PHE A 71 9.29 -6.94 6.98
CA PHE A 71 8.50 -6.27 8.01
C PHE A 71 8.81 -6.87 9.38
N GLU A 72 8.52 -6.11 10.42
CA GLU A 72 8.66 -6.53 11.80
C GLU A 72 7.49 -6.04 12.67
N VAL A 73 7.38 -6.62 13.87
CA VAL A 73 6.52 -6.07 14.91
C VAL A 73 7.31 -5.01 15.67
N ASP A 74 6.73 -3.81 15.77
CA ASP A 74 7.33 -2.71 16.52
C ASP A 74 7.36 -3.02 18.02
N GLY A 75 8.51 -2.77 18.66
CA GLY A 75 8.71 -3.02 20.09
C GLY A 75 7.86 -2.17 21.03
N GLY A 76 7.24 -1.08 20.53
CA GLY A 76 6.24 -0.26 21.21
C GLY A 76 4.82 -0.78 21.12
N SER A 77 4.61 -1.97 20.53
CA SER A 77 3.33 -2.69 20.59
C SER A 77 2.98 -3.05 22.03
N THR A 78 1.72 -2.86 22.41
CA THR A 78 1.21 -3.34 23.71
C THR A 78 0.65 -4.76 23.61
N ALA A 79 0.36 -5.24 22.39
CA ALA A 79 0.00 -6.63 22.13
C ALA A 79 1.23 -7.55 22.26
N GLN A 80 1.08 -8.67 22.96
CA GLN A 80 2.13 -9.67 23.14
C GLN A 80 1.91 -10.89 22.24
N ALA A 81 2.95 -11.27 21.47
CA ALA A 81 2.97 -12.46 20.63
C ALA A 81 2.82 -13.75 21.48
N GLY A 82 2.11 -14.75 20.95
CA GLY A 82 1.78 -16.00 21.65
C GLY A 82 0.72 -15.86 22.74
N VAL A 83 0.34 -14.64 23.12
CA VAL A 83 -0.74 -14.35 24.07
C VAL A 83 -1.96 -13.76 23.36
N HIS A 84 -1.76 -12.69 22.59
CA HIS A 84 -2.86 -11.96 21.92
C HIS A 84 -2.94 -12.30 20.43
N TYR A 85 -1.79 -12.60 19.81
CA TYR A 85 -1.71 -12.90 18.39
C TYR A 85 -0.52 -13.80 18.05
N ASN A 86 -0.54 -14.39 16.86
CA ASN A 86 0.60 -14.98 16.17
C ASN A 86 0.68 -14.44 14.74
N VAL A 87 1.86 -14.01 14.28
CA VAL A 87 2.05 -13.65 12.88
C VAL A 87 2.16 -14.94 12.07
N ALA A 88 1.23 -15.16 11.14
CA ALA A 88 1.19 -16.36 10.30
C ALA A 88 2.01 -16.20 9.01
N THR A 89 2.14 -14.97 8.51
CA THR A 89 2.98 -14.67 7.35
C THR A 89 4.44 -14.51 7.77
N ALA A 90 5.36 -15.22 7.11
CA ALA A 90 6.78 -15.06 7.36
C ALA A 90 7.29 -13.71 6.80
N SER A 91 8.33 -13.18 7.45
CA SER A 91 9.12 -12.05 6.95
C SER A 91 10.47 -12.58 6.46
N PRO A 92 10.90 -12.29 5.22
CA PRO A 92 10.25 -11.43 4.24
C PRO A 92 8.98 -12.04 3.61
N VAL A 93 8.02 -11.17 3.28
CA VAL A 93 6.84 -11.50 2.47
C VAL A 93 7.08 -11.11 1.02
N SER A 94 6.69 -11.95 0.06
CA SER A 94 6.96 -11.76 -1.36
C SER A 94 5.77 -11.10 -2.07
N ILE A 95 5.98 -9.94 -2.70
CA ILE A 95 5.07 -9.42 -3.73
C ILE A 95 5.45 -10.08 -5.05
N GLU A 96 4.57 -10.91 -5.60
CA GLU A 96 4.86 -11.68 -6.80
C GLU A 96 4.98 -10.80 -8.06
N ALA A 97 5.70 -11.30 -9.06
CA ALA A 97 5.88 -10.61 -10.34
C ALA A 97 4.54 -10.26 -11.01
N GLY A 98 4.43 -9.05 -11.55
CA GLY A 98 3.18 -8.56 -12.17
C GLY A 98 2.05 -8.26 -11.18
N THR A 99 2.33 -8.29 -9.87
CA THR A 99 1.40 -7.88 -8.83
C THR A 99 1.93 -6.65 -8.10
N SER A 100 1.06 -6.00 -7.33
CA SER A 100 1.43 -4.83 -6.53
C SER A 100 1.20 -5.04 -5.04
N THR A 101 0.61 -6.16 -4.61
CA THR A 101 0.20 -6.33 -3.22
C THR A 101 0.37 -7.75 -2.72
N VAL A 102 0.55 -7.90 -1.40
CA VAL A 102 0.57 -9.17 -0.68
C VAL A 102 0.06 -8.97 0.74
N ASN A 103 -0.60 -10.00 1.30
CA ASN A 103 -1.18 -9.94 2.63
C ASN A 103 -0.24 -10.48 3.72
N VAL A 104 -0.12 -9.71 4.80
CA VAL A 104 0.40 -10.15 6.10
C VAL A 104 -0.79 -10.59 6.95
N VAL A 105 -0.81 -11.86 7.32
CA VAL A 105 -1.89 -12.50 8.08
C VAL A 105 -1.47 -12.61 9.54
N ILE A 106 -2.32 -12.11 10.43
CA ILE A 106 -2.16 -12.15 11.87
C ILE A 106 -3.29 -13.01 12.44
N GLN A 107 -2.95 -14.13 13.07
CA GLN A 107 -3.90 -14.95 13.81
C GLN A 107 -4.15 -14.32 15.18
N LEU A 108 -5.41 -14.11 15.53
CA LEU A 108 -5.82 -13.57 16.82
C LEU A 108 -6.13 -14.72 17.79
N ILE A 109 -5.64 -14.61 19.02
CA ILE A 109 -5.80 -15.66 20.03
C ILE A 109 -7.04 -15.34 20.86
N GLY A 110 -8.11 -16.11 20.67
CA GLY A 110 -9.35 -15.92 21.41
C GLY A 110 -9.18 -16.06 22.93
N GLY A 111 -9.92 -15.25 23.69
CA GLY A 111 -9.89 -15.28 25.17
C GLY A 111 -8.64 -14.65 25.79
N SER A 112 -7.79 -13.99 25.01
CA SER A 112 -6.61 -13.28 25.55
C SER A 112 -6.95 -11.95 26.22
N LEU A 113 -8.15 -11.43 26.00
CA LEU A 113 -8.63 -10.14 26.52
C LEU A 113 -10.08 -10.29 26.99
N GLU A 114 -10.43 -9.54 28.04
CA GLU A 114 -11.80 -9.39 28.50
C GLU A 114 -12.56 -8.37 27.66
N ALA A 115 -13.90 -8.45 27.67
CA ALA A 115 -14.76 -7.54 26.93
C ALA A 115 -14.47 -6.06 27.29
N GLY A 116 -14.15 -5.26 26.26
CA GLY A 116 -13.82 -3.84 26.42
C GLY A 116 -12.35 -3.54 26.72
N GLN A 117 -11.48 -4.57 26.83
CA GLN A 117 -10.04 -4.39 26.79
C GLN A 117 -9.54 -4.26 25.35
N GLU A 118 -8.44 -3.53 25.19
CA GLU A 118 -7.80 -3.30 23.89
C GLU A 118 -6.28 -3.29 24.05
N VAL A 119 -5.59 -3.88 23.07
CA VAL A 119 -4.14 -3.78 22.91
C VAL A 119 -3.81 -3.40 21.47
N ARG A 120 -2.69 -2.72 21.30
CA ARG A 120 -2.21 -2.26 19.99
C ARG A 120 -1.06 -3.15 19.52
N LEU A 121 -1.23 -3.73 18.35
CA LEU A 121 -0.17 -4.34 17.57
C LEU A 121 0.25 -3.35 16.47
N THR A 122 1.53 -3.02 16.41
CA THR A 122 2.08 -2.13 15.38
C THR A 122 3.05 -2.94 14.51
N LEU A 123 2.84 -2.92 13.20
CA LEU A 123 3.76 -3.47 12.21
C LEU A 123 4.59 -2.35 11.58
N THR A 124 5.85 -2.62 11.29
CA THR A 124 6.78 -1.69 10.62
C THR A 124 7.37 -2.34 9.37
N LEU A 125 7.28 -1.65 8.23
CA LEU A 125 7.96 -2.01 6.99
C LEU A 125 9.42 -1.56 7.04
N LEU A 126 10.32 -2.46 6.66
CA LEU A 126 11.75 -2.21 6.58
C LEU A 126 12.23 -1.99 5.13
N GLY A 127 11.36 -2.22 4.15
CA GLY A 127 11.69 -2.18 2.73
C GLY A 127 12.20 -3.52 2.18
N GLY A 128 12.70 -3.50 0.95
CA GLY A 128 13.25 -4.69 0.32
C GLY A 128 13.72 -4.47 -1.12
N ASP A 129 14.81 -5.14 -1.50
CA ASP A 129 15.31 -5.22 -2.89
C ASP A 129 15.37 -3.87 -3.63
N GLY A 130 15.91 -2.86 -2.93
CA GLY A 130 16.10 -1.49 -3.44
C GLY A 130 14.83 -0.61 -3.45
N VAL A 131 13.72 -1.09 -2.90
CA VAL A 131 12.49 -0.32 -2.71
C VAL A 131 12.34 -0.01 -1.22
N GLU A 132 12.31 1.29 -0.91
CA GLU A 132 12.22 1.78 0.47
C GLU A 132 10.77 1.84 0.94
N ALA A 133 10.58 1.73 2.26
CA ALA A 133 9.28 1.98 2.87
C ALA A 133 8.94 3.48 2.82
N SER A 134 7.71 3.80 2.42
CA SER A 134 7.21 5.17 2.42
C SER A 134 7.15 5.70 3.86
N PRO A 135 7.72 6.87 4.17
CA PRO A 135 7.74 7.41 5.53
C PRO A 135 6.36 7.54 6.18
N ASN A 136 5.31 7.75 5.38
CA ASN A 136 3.95 7.94 5.86
C ASN A 136 3.12 6.65 5.91
N LEU A 137 3.60 5.58 5.27
CA LEU A 137 2.85 4.32 5.10
C LEU A 137 3.62 3.11 5.66
N ALA A 138 4.80 3.33 6.25
CA ALA A 138 5.65 2.27 6.77
C ALA A 138 5.09 1.61 8.04
N SER A 139 4.09 2.20 8.69
CA SER A 139 3.55 1.69 9.95
C SER A 139 2.04 1.42 9.85
N SER A 140 1.62 0.25 10.33
CA SER A 140 0.21 -0.13 10.43
C SER A 140 -0.14 -0.53 11.86
N ASN A 141 -1.21 0.04 12.39
CA ASN A 141 -1.70 -0.22 13.74
C ASN A 141 -2.97 -1.06 13.72
N ILE A 142 -2.95 -2.15 14.46
CA ILE A 142 -4.07 -3.06 14.65
C ILE A 142 -4.48 -2.98 16.12
N PHE A 143 -5.71 -2.51 16.36
CA PHE A 143 -6.30 -2.43 17.69
C PHE A 143 -7.06 -3.73 17.95
N ILE A 144 -6.43 -4.65 18.69
CA ILE A 144 -7.00 -5.96 19.01
C ILE A 144 -7.94 -5.79 20.21
N ARG A 145 -9.20 -6.21 20.06
CA ARG A 145 -10.26 -5.96 21.05
C ARG A 145 -10.85 -7.26 21.59
N GLY A 146 -11.03 -7.31 22.92
CA GLY A 146 -11.71 -8.39 23.64
C GLY A 146 -13.24 -8.31 23.53
#